data_AF-A0A261KU94-F1
#
_entry.id   AF-A0A261KU94-F1
#
_cell.length_a   1.000
_cell.length_b   1.000
_cell.length_c   1.000
_cell.angle_alpha   90.00
_cell.angle_beta   90.00
_cell.angle_gamma   90.00
#
_symmetry.space_group_name_H-M   'P 1'
#
loop_
_entity.id
_entity.type
_entity.pdbx_description
1 polymer ?
#
loop_
_entity_poly.entity_id
_entity_poly.type
_entity_poly.pdbx_seq_one_letter_code
_entity_poly.pdbx_strand_id
1 'polypeptide(L)'
;MSEEILKRYELVKKYAQGKRNFAAINLTEVNLSQMNLSKTNLSNATLFVCNLSGANLSEANLTKANLNIARLSSANLKKAILNQATLNVANLVRANLSEAELVEATLVKGELVRVELTLANLRRANLSGADMREANITEANLSQTNLSGVNLRFALAQRTNLEKADLHNADLTKADLEGANFTNAELRQAHLSMANLRNTTFNGANLRWAILNGADLTDADLSNVKLSGANLRGANLTNTKLTNASLVHADLSEANLVRADLVGVDLSGAILTGAKLYEVPRLNLKAEDIVCEWIDVSPNGDRSQVYRFKSSAESKRFFNHQSPIVQIIVDSTLDLKANVALTTTYYHLAKDYDFINRPPSIEVNYQRTILNFRVDSDELLFILAFIVILPFADAKKAQVNIIEIVKNHPLQKINAKILE
;
A
#
# COMPACT_ATOMS: atom_id res chain seq x y z
N MET A 1 33.71 -44.88 18.41
CA MET A 1 32.58 -44.16 17.77
C MET A 1 32.47 -42.82 18.48
N SER A 2 32.53 -41.69 17.78
CA SER A 2 32.36 -40.38 18.43
C SER A 2 30.96 -40.25 19.03
N GLU A 3 30.79 -39.38 20.03
CA GLU A 3 29.51 -39.17 20.72
C GLU A 3 28.39 -38.80 19.73
N GLU A 4 28.70 -37.97 18.73
CA GLU A 4 27.78 -37.59 17.66
C GLU A 4 27.28 -38.78 16.83
N ILE A 5 28.18 -39.69 16.45
CA ILE A 5 27.82 -40.88 15.68
C ILE A 5 26.95 -41.82 16.52
N LEU A 6 27.24 -41.94 17.82
CA LEU A 6 26.40 -42.71 18.74
C LEU A 6 24.98 -42.12 18.83
N LYS A 7 24.87 -40.80 19.00
CA LYS A 7 23.58 -40.08 19.03
C LYS A 7 22.78 -40.29 17.75
N ARG A 8 23.41 -40.15 16.57
CA ARG A 8 22.77 -40.43 15.27
C ARG A 8 22.29 -41.89 15.20
N TYR A 9 23.15 -42.84 15.54
CA TYR A 9 22.83 -44.27 15.47
C TYR A 9 21.65 -44.63 16.37
N GLU A 10 21.63 -44.15 17.61
CA GLU A 10 20.52 -44.37 18.54
C GLU A 10 19.21 -43.77 18.03
N LEU A 11 19.26 -42.55 17.48
CA LEU A 11 18.09 -41.90 16.90
C LEU A 11 17.53 -42.72 15.75
N VAL A 12 18.38 -43.15 14.80
CA VAL A 12 18.00 -44.00 13.66
C VAL A 12 17.36 -45.30 14.13
N LYS A 13 17.99 -46.00 15.08
CA LYS A 13 17.48 -47.26 15.63
C LYS A 13 16.11 -47.09 16.26
N LYS A 14 15.93 -46.09 17.12
CA LYS A 14 14.65 -45.79 17.77
C LYS A 14 13.58 -45.38 16.75
N TYR A 15 13.94 -44.58 15.74
CA TYR A 15 13.02 -44.17 14.68
C TYR A 15 12.55 -45.36 13.84
N ALA A 16 13.46 -46.27 13.47
CA ALA A 16 13.14 -47.49 12.74
C ALA A 16 12.20 -48.43 13.52
N GLN A 17 12.27 -48.40 14.85
CA GLN A 17 11.35 -49.10 15.76
C GLN A 17 9.98 -48.43 15.91
N GLY A 18 9.69 -47.36 15.15
CA GLY A 18 8.44 -46.63 15.21
C GLY A 18 8.39 -45.54 16.30
N LYS A 19 9.46 -45.34 17.08
CA LYS A 19 9.50 -44.21 18.03
C LYS A 19 9.47 -42.90 17.25
N ARG A 20 8.58 -42.01 17.64
CA ARG A 20 8.47 -40.65 17.09
C ARG A 20 8.69 -39.56 18.12
N ASN A 21 8.60 -39.88 19.41
CA ASN A 21 8.83 -38.92 20.48
C ASN A 21 10.31 -38.86 20.88
N PHE A 22 10.94 -37.73 20.57
CA PHE A 22 12.31 -37.36 20.88
C PHE A 22 12.37 -35.96 21.51
N ALA A 23 11.32 -35.56 22.25
CA ALA A 23 11.30 -34.28 22.93
C ALA A 23 12.53 -34.11 23.86
N ALA A 24 13.05 -32.88 23.91
CA ALA A 24 14.22 -32.48 24.69
C ALA A 24 15.51 -33.26 24.40
N ILE A 25 15.59 -34.01 23.29
CA ILE A 25 16.82 -34.71 22.92
C ILE A 25 17.95 -33.73 22.64
N ASN A 26 19.16 -34.07 23.06
CA ASN A 26 20.37 -33.33 22.71
C ASN A 26 21.05 -33.98 21.49
N LEU A 27 21.02 -33.26 20.37
CA LEU A 27 21.60 -33.62 19.08
C LEU A 27 22.55 -32.51 18.59
N THR A 28 23.18 -31.79 19.52
CA THR A 28 24.19 -30.76 19.23
C THR A 28 25.28 -31.34 18.33
N GLU A 29 25.62 -30.63 17.25
CA GLU A 29 26.67 -30.98 16.26
C GLU A 29 26.45 -32.30 15.52
N VAL A 30 25.35 -33.02 15.77
CA VAL A 30 25.09 -34.29 15.13
C VAL A 30 24.84 -34.08 13.63
N ASN A 31 25.47 -34.91 12.80
CA ASN A 31 25.09 -34.99 11.41
C ASN A 31 23.80 -35.80 11.27
N LEU A 32 22.72 -35.18 10.81
CA LEU A 32 21.41 -35.75 10.50
C LEU A 32 21.00 -35.51 9.04
N SER A 33 21.96 -35.19 8.16
CA SER A 33 21.69 -34.88 6.76
C SER A 33 20.96 -36.04 6.07
N GLN A 34 20.00 -35.70 5.20
CA GLN A 34 19.19 -36.64 4.41
C GLN A 34 18.35 -37.63 5.24
N MET A 35 18.28 -37.48 6.57
CA MET A 35 17.48 -38.38 7.39
C MET A 35 16.00 -38.10 7.25
N ASN A 36 15.19 -39.17 7.31
CA ASN A 36 13.75 -39.03 7.49
C ASN A 36 13.41 -38.90 8.97
N LEU A 37 12.90 -37.73 9.35
CA LEU A 37 12.44 -37.34 10.67
C LEU A 37 10.99 -36.78 10.60
N SER A 38 10.25 -37.10 9.54
CA SER A 38 8.87 -36.62 9.36
C SER A 38 7.99 -37.07 10.53
N LYS A 39 7.07 -36.19 10.96
CA LYS A 39 6.09 -36.47 12.03
C LYS A 39 6.72 -36.81 13.38
N THR A 40 7.99 -36.48 13.59
CA THR A 40 8.63 -36.66 14.90
C THR A 40 8.27 -35.52 15.84
N ASN A 41 8.25 -35.80 17.13
CA ASN A 41 8.25 -34.79 18.16
C ASN A 41 9.70 -34.54 18.60
N LEU A 42 10.23 -33.39 18.19
CA LEU A 42 11.53 -32.81 18.56
C LEU A 42 11.34 -31.52 19.38
N SER A 43 10.19 -31.35 20.03
CA SER A 43 9.94 -30.16 20.86
C SER A 43 11.00 -30.03 21.96
N ASN A 44 11.46 -28.80 22.22
CA ASN A 44 12.55 -28.48 23.14
C ASN A 44 13.89 -29.20 22.85
N ALA A 45 14.06 -29.83 21.68
CA ALA A 45 15.32 -30.48 21.33
C ALA A 45 16.44 -29.46 21.16
N THR A 46 17.67 -29.86 21.51
CA THR A 46 18.87 -29.08 21.22
C THR A 46 19.48 -29.61 19.92
N LEU A 47 19.32 -28.84 18.85
CA LEU A 47 19.81 -29.09 17.48
C LEU A 47 20.85 -28.02 17.08
N PHE A 48 21.54 -27.44 18.07
CA PHE A 48 22.56 -26.42 17.87
C PHE A 48 23.68 -26.94 16.96
N VAL A 49 24.01 -26.20 15.89
CA VAL A 49 25.06 -26.57 14.91
C VAL A 49 24.79 -27.92 14.19
N CYS A 50 23.60 -28.50 14.36
CA CYS A 50 23.24 -29.78 13.76
C CYS A 50 23.22 -29.67 12.22
N ASN A 51 23.72 -30.69 11.53
CA ASN A 51 23.59 -30.76 10.07
C ASN A 51 22.32 -31.52 9.69
N LEU A 52 21.28 -30.78 9.30
CA LEU A 52 19.98 -31.28 8.83
C LEU A 52 19.80 -31.07 7.31
N SER A 53 20.89 -30.86 6.57
CA SER A 53 20.82 -30.57 5.13
C SER A 53 20.09 -31.70 4.38
N GLY A 54 19.05 -31.34 3.63
CA GLY A 54 18.19 -32.29 2.91
C GLY A 54 17.40 -33.26 3.79
N ALA A 55 17.37 -33.08 5.11
CA ALA A 55 16.56 -33.93 5.98
C ALA A 55 15.06 -33.71 5.72
N ASN A 56 14.26 -34.76 5.88
CA ASN A 56 12.81 -34.67 5.84
C ASN A 56 12.26 -34.49 7.26
N LEU A 57 11.86 -33.28 7.61
CA LEU A 57 11.21 -32.86 8.85
C LEU A 57 9.73 -32.49 8.63
N SER A 58 9.11 -32.93 7.53
CA SER A 58 7.73 -32.59 7.24
C SER A 58 6.80 -33.02 8.39
N GLU A 59 5.87 -32.14 8.78
CA GLU A 59 4.94 -32.35 9.90
C GLU A 59 5.63 -32.65 11.25
N ALA A 60 6.94 -32.40 11.40
CA ALA A 60 7.63 -32.57 12.68
C ALA A 60 7.27 -31.43 13.65
N ASN A 61 7.19 -31.74 14.94
CA ASN A 61 7.05 -30.75 15.99
C ASN A 61 8.43 -30.36 16.54
N LEU A 62 8.88 -29.16 16.20
CA LEU A 62 10.11 -28.51 16.68
C LEU A 62 9.80 -27.32 17.60
N THR A 63 8.63 -27.29 18.25
CA THR A 63 8.23 -26.22 19.17
C THR A 63 9.32 -26.00 20.22
N LYS A 64 9.80 -24.76 20.37
CA LYS A 64 10.89 -24.38 21.30
C LYS A 64 12.22 -25.11 21.09
N ALA A 65 12.43 -25.77 19.95
CA ALA A 65 13.72 -26.39 19.64
C ALA A 65 14.79 -25.32 19.39
N ASN A 66 16.02 -25.61 19.80
CA ASN A 66 17.17 -24.76 19.52
C ASN A 66 17.91 -25.27 18.27
N LEU A 67 17.73 -24.59 17.14
CA LEU A 67 18.38 -24.83 15.85
C LEU A 67 19.34 -23.68 15.48
N ASN A 68 19.87 -22.92 16.44
CA ASN A 68 20.82 -21.86 16.13
C ASN A 68 22.03 -22.44 15.38
N ILE A 69 22.45 -21.75 14.30
CA ILE A 69 23.58 -22.15 13.45
C ILE A 69 23.39 -23.53 12.78
N ALA A 70 22.19 -24.12 12.82
CA ALA A 70 21.92 -25.40 12.16
C ALA A 70 21.98 -25.25 10.63
N ARG A 71 22.43 -26.30 9.96
CA ARG A 71 22.43 -26.39 8.49
C ARG A 71 21.17 -27.11 8.03
N LEU A 72 20.23 -26.39 7.46
CA LEU A 72 18.92 -26.85 6.99
C LEU A 72 18.76 -26.65 5.47
N SER A 73 19.86 -26.44 4.73
CA SER A 73 19.82 -26.23 3.29
C SER A 73 19.08 -27.38 2.61
N SER A 74 18.09 -27.05 1.78
CA SER A 74 17.21 -28.02 1.09
C SER A 74 16.46 -29.00 2.00
N ALA A 75 16.36 -28.74 3.30
CA ALA A 75 15.54 -29.55 4.20
C ALA A 75 14.04 -29.37 3.89
N ASN A 76 13.26 -30.44 4.05
CA ASN A 76 11.82 -30.39 3.93
C ASN A 76 11.18 -30.25 5.32
N LEU A 77 10.67 -29.07 5.63
CA LEU A 77 9.96 -28.68 6.85
C LEU A 77 8.50 -28.34 6.56
N LYS A 78 7.94 -28.80 5.43
CA LYS A 78 6.55 -28.56 5.06
C LYS A 78 5.63 -28.98 6.21
N LYS A 79 4.71 -28.08 6.64
CA LYS A 79 3.78 -28.30 7.77
C LYS A 79 4.44 -28.58 9.12
N ALA A 80 5.74 -28.33 9.28
CA ALA A 80 6.40 -28.47 10.57
C ALA A 80 5.92 -27.39 11.56
N ILE A 81 5.97 -27.69 12.85
CA ILE A 81 5.59 -26.77 13.93
C ILE A 81 6.87 -26.29 14.61
N LEU A 82 7.31 -25.08 14.31
CA LEU A 82 8.49 -24.41 14.85
C LEU A 82 8.15 -23.22 15.77
N ASN A 83 6.95 -23.20 16.35
CA ASN A 83 6.53 -22.14 17.25
C ASN A 83 7.56 -21.94 18.38
N GLN A 84 7.99 -20.70 18.58
CA GLN A 84 9.00 -20.30 19.58
C GLN A 84 10.37 -21.02 19.43
N ALA A 85 10.66 -21.64 18.28
CA ALA A 85 11.97 -22.21 18.01
C ALA A 85 13.02 -21.11 17.76
N THR A 86 14.29 -21.41 18.03
CA THR A 86 15.40 -20.49 17.75
C THR A 86 16.24 -21.01 16.60
N LEU A 87 16.26 -20.29 15.48
CA LEU A 87 16.97 -20.59 14.24
C LEU A 87 17.90 -19.43 13.85
N ASN A 88 18.44 -18.71 14.84
CA ASN A 88 19.32 -17.56 14.56
C ASN A 88 20.58 -18.04 13.82
N VAL A 89 20.95 -17.33 12.75
CA VAL A 89 22.10 -17.66 11.89
C VAL A 89 22.02 -19.07 11.28
N ALA A 90 20.83 -19.69 11.25
CA ALA A 90 20.64 -20.97 10.59
C ALA A 90 20.67 -20.82 9.06
N ASN A 91 21.18 -21.83 8.36
CA ASN A 91 21.15 -21.87 6.90
C ASN A 91 19.92 -22.66 6.43
N LEU A 92 18.94 -21.96 5.88
CA LEU A 92 17.68 -22.47 5.34
C LEU A 92 17.61 -22.29 3.81
N VAL A 93 18.75 -22.16 3.14
CA VAL A 93 18.81 -21.92 1.69
C VAL A 93 18.07 -23.06 0.98
N ARG A 94 17.07 -22.71 0.16
CA ARG A 94 16.19 -23.66 -0.56
C ARG A 94 15.43 -24.65 0.34
N ALA A 95 15.29 -24.38 1.63
CA ALA A 95 14.45 -25.20 2.50
C ALA A 95 12.97 -25.00 2.17
N ASN A 96 12.17 -26.05 2.35
CA ASN A 96 10.72 -25.99 2.18
C ASN A 96 10.04 -25.87 3.54
N LEU A 97 9.49 -24.70 3.86
CA LEU A 97 8.68 -24.40 5.04
C LEU A 97 7.24 -24.04 4.65
N SER A 98 6.75 -24.48 3.49
CA SER A 98 5.37 -24.21 3.08
C SER A 98 4.40 -24.73 4.15
N GLU A 99 3.38 -23.94 4.46
CA GLU A 99 2.35 -24.25 5.47
C GLU A 99 2.93 -24.54 6.88
N ALA A 100 4.17 -24.15 7.19
CA ALA A 100 4.78 -24.33 8.50
C ALA A 100 4.29 -23.27 9.51
N GLU A 101 4.27 -23.65 10.79
CA GLU A 101 3.95 -22.76 11.91
C GLU A 101 5.25 -22.27 12.56
N LEU A 102 5.53 -20.97 12.50
CA LEU A 102 6.72 -20.31 13.04
C LEU A 102 6.35 -19.14 13.96
N VAL A 103 5.20 -19.22 14.65
CA VAL A 103 4.71 -18.17 15.52
C VAL A 103 5.73 -17.92 16.64
N GLU A 104 6.13 -16.65 16.79
CA GLU A 104 7.16 -16.21 17.76
C GLU A 104 8.52 -16.92 17.61
N ALA A 105 8.82 -17.53 16.46
CA ALA A 105 10.14 -18.09 16.18
C ALA A 105 11.18 -16.97 15.96
N THR A 106 12.46 -17.29 16.21
CA THR A 106 13.56 -16.35 15.94
C THR A 106 14.44 -16.89 14.82
N LEU A 107 14.63 -16.10 13.77
CA LEU A 107 15.45 -16.40 12.59
C LEU A 107 16.39 -15.22 12.29
N VAL A 108 16.89 -14.57 13.35
CA VAL A 108 17.72 -13.37 13.25
C VAL A 108 18.98 -13.69 12.44
N LYS A 109 19.23 -12.90 11.40
CA LYS A 109 20.35 -13.09 10.46
C LYS A 109 20.44 -14.51 9.87
N GLY A 110 19.31 -15.21 9.73
CA GLY A 110 19.25 -16.49 9.03
C GLY A 110 19.54 -16.32 7.53
N GLU A 111 20.07 -17.37 6.90
CA GLU A 111 20.23 -17.44 5.45
C GLU A 111 19.02 -18.18 4.85
N LEU A 112 18.07 -17.44 4.30
CA LEU A 112 16.78 -17.93 3.79
C LEU A 112 16.65 -17.69 2.27
N VAL A 113 17.77 -17.63 1.55
CA VAL A 113 17.77 -17.42 0.10
C VAL A 113 17.00 -18.54 -0.60
N ARG A 114 16.01 -18.18 -1.42
CA ARG A 114 15.10 -19.12 -2.11
C ARG A 114 14.37 -20.09 -1.18
N VAL A 115 14.08 -19.68 0.05
CA VAL A 115 13.23 -20.48 0.95
C VAL A 115 11.79 -20.49 0.44
N GLU A 116 11.10 -21.62 0.59
CA GLU A 116 9.65 -21.71 0.33
C GLU A 116 8.90 -21.56 1.66
N LEU A 117 8.09 -20.52 1.78
CA LEU A 117 7.29 -20.16 2.96
C LEU A 117 5.82 -19.89 2.57
N THR A 118 5.38 -20.35 1.39
CA THR A 118 4.00 -20.20 0.94
C THR A 118 3.03 -20.69 2.01
N LEU A 119 2.04 -19.88 2.36
CA LEU A 119 1.04 -20.16 3.40
C LEU A 119 1.60 -20.42 4.81
N ALA A 120 2.87 -20.11 5.07
CA ALA A 120 3.46 -20.26 6.40
C ALA A 120 2.95 -19.18 7.37
N ASN A 121 2.88 -19.51 8.65
CA ASN A 121 2.49 -18.58 9.70
C ASN A 121 3.70 -18.14 10.52
N LEU A 122 4.20 -16.94 10.26
CA LEU A 122 5.35 -16.33 10.95
C LEU A 122 4.92 -15.20 11.90
N ARG A 123 3.65 -15.15 12.32
CA ARG A 123 3.14 -14.07 13.16
C ARG A 123 4.04 -13.84 14.39
N ARG A 124 4.44 -12.59 14.62
CA ARG A 124 5.32 -12.17 15.73
C ARG A 124 6.70 -12.84 15.75
N ALA A 125 7.13 -13.44 14.64
CA ALA A 125 8.50 -13.94 14.51
C ALA A 125 9.51 -12.78 14.44
N ASN A 126 10.78 -13.10 14.64
CA ASN A 126 11.88 -12.16 14.45
C ASN A 126 12.81 -12.64 13.34
N LEU A 127 12.76 -11.98 12.19
CA LEU A 127 13.62 -12.19 11.02
C LEU A 127 14.55 -10.99 10.76
N SER A 128 14.85 -10.20 11.78
CA SER A 128 15.72 -9.03 11.63
C SER A 128 17.08 -9.39 11.02
N GLY A 129 17.47 -8.65 9.98
CA GLY A 129 18.69 -8.85 9.21
C GLY A 129 18.80 -10.18 8.46
N ALA A 130 17.70 -10.93 8.31
CA ALA A 130 17.71 -12.18 7.54
C ALA A 130 17.89 -11.93 6.04
N ASP A 131 18.56 -12.85 5.35
CA ASP A 131 18.71 -12.84 3.90
C ASP A 131 17.65 -13.72 3.25
N MET A 132 16.59 -13.11 2.73
CA MET A 132 15.42 -13.76 2.11
C MET A 132 15.34 -13.45 0.60
N ARG A 133 16.49 -13.23 -0.07
CA ARG A 133 16.52 -12.99 -1.51
C ARG A 133 15.85 -14.14 -2.26
N GLU A 134 15.01 -13.79 -3.23
CA GLU A 134 14.27 -14.76 -4.06
C GLU A 134 13.42 -15.76 -3.25
N ALA A 135 13.08 -15.44 -1.99
CA ALA A 135 12.20 -16.26 -1.17
C ALA A 135 10.75 -16.22 -1.72
N ASN A 136 10.02 -17.31 -1.53
CA ASN A 136 8.60 -17.38 -1.80
C ASN A 136 7.82 -17.32 -0.48
N ILE A 137 7.27 -16.16 -0.16
CA ILE A 137 6.43 -15.89 1.02
C ILE A 137 4.97 -15.59 0.60
N THR A 138 4.55 -16.04 -0.59
CA THR A 138 3.19 -15.85 -1.11
C THR A 138 2.14 -16.34 -0.11
N GLU A 139 1.15 -15.50 0.17
CA GLU A 139 0.05 -15.78 1.11
C GLU A 139 0.50 -16.16 2.55
N ALA A 140 1.77 -15.90 2.91
CA ALA A 140 2.26 -16.11 4.28
C ALA A 140 1.69 -15.07 5.24
N ASN A 141 1.54 -15.44 6.51
CA ASN A 141 1.17 -14.52 7.58
C ASN A 141 2.42 -14.02 8.32
N LEU A 142 2.84 -12.81 8.02
CA LEU A 142 3.95 -12.09 8.65
C LEU A 142 3.45 -10.92 9.53
N SER A 143 2.19 -10.94 9.98
CA SER A 143 1.66 -9.88 10.84
C SER A 143 2.48 -9.74 12.13
N GLN A 144 2.74 -8.49 12.53
CA GLN A 144 3.51 -8.12 13.73
C GLN A 144 4.94 -8.71 13.79
N THR A 145 5.50 -9.09 12.65
CA THR A 145 6.85 -9.66 12.56
C THR A 145 7.90 -8.56 12.58
N ASN A 146 9.05 -8.82 13.23
CA ASN A 146 10.22 -7.97 13.06
C ASN A 146 11.01 -8.42 11.81
N LEU A 147 10.96 -7.62 10.76
CA LEU A 147 11.65 -7.76 9.48
C LEU A 147 12.67 -6.61 9.26
N SER A 148 13.12 -5.96 10.33
CA SER A 148 14.06 -4.84 10.24
C SER A 148 15.34 -5.24 9.53
N GLY A 149 15.75 -4.47 8.51
CA GLY A 149 16.93 -4.75 7.70
C GLY A 149 16.89 -6.07 6.93
N VAL A 150 15.72 -6.70 6.74
CA VAL A 150 15.60 -7.93 5.94
C VAL A 150 15.94 -7.66 4.48
N ASN A 151 16.55 -8.62 3.81
CA ASN A 151 16.76 -8.58 2.37
C ASN A 151 15.73 -9.47 1.66
N LEU A 152 14.72 -8.85 1.03
CA LEU A 152 13.64 -9.47 0.26
C LEU A 152 13.74 -9.16 -1.25
N ARG A 153 14.94 -8.83 -1.75
CA ARG A 153 15.09 -8.53 -3.19
C ARG A 153 14.62 -9.72 -4.03
N PHE A 154 13.84 -9.42 -5.06
CA PHE A 154 13.28 -10.41 -5.98
C PHE A 154 12.39 -11.48 -5.31
N ALA A 155 11.93 -11.27 -4.07
CA ALA A 155 11.04 -12.21 -3.40
C ALA A 155 9.65 -12.24 -4.06
N LEU A 156 9.00 -13.40 -4.00
CA LEU A 156 7.58 -13.57 -4.33
C LEU A 156 6.77 -13.45 -3.03
N ALA A 157 5.99 -12.40 -2.91
CA ALA A 157 5.31 -11.99 -1.69
C ALA A 157 3.88 -11.49 -1.97
N GLN A 158 3.25 -12.08 -2.99
CA GLN A 158 1.89 -11.73 -3.37
C GLN A 158 0.94 -12.14 -2.24
N ARG A 159 -0.01 -11.25 -1.91
CA ARG A 159 -1.04 -11.45 -0.89
C ARG A 159 -0.50 -11.80 0.50
N THR A 160 0.77 -11.52 0.77
CA THR A 160 1.37 -11.71 2.10
C THR A 160 0.74 -10.74 3.10
N ASN A 161 0.43 -11.22 4.30
CA ASN A 161 -0.05 -10.35 5.38
C ASN A 161 1.13 -9.78 6.17
N LEU A 162 1.41 -8.48 6.01
CA LEU A 162 2.46 -7.71 6.71
C LEU A 162 1.86 -6.67 7.66
N GLU A 163 0.61 -6.86 8.12
CA GLU A 163 -0.05 -5.94 9.04
C GLU A 163 0.81 -5.72 10.30
N LYS A 164 1.10 -4.46 10.61
CA LYS A 164 1.93 -4.05 11.77
C LYS A 164 3.33 -4.68 11.80
N ALA A 165 3.84 -5.19 10.68
CA ALA A 165 5.21 -5.66 10.59
C ALA A 165 6.20 -4.48 10.64
N ASP A 166 7.38 -4.72 11.21
CA ASP A 166 8.48 -3.76 11.21
C ASP A 166 9.46 -4.10 10.08
N LEU A 167 9.46 -3.33 9.00
CA LEU A 167 10.34 -3.42 7.84
C LEU A 167 11.28 -2.21 7.73
N HIS A 168 11.61 -1.51 8.83
CA HIS A 168 12.54 -0.39 8.73
C HIS A 168 13.89 -0.85 8.14
N ASN A 169 14.45 -0.07 7.21
CA ASN A 169 15.67 -0.40 6.45
C ASN A 169 15.62 -1.71 5.64
N ALA A 170 14.46 -2.31 5.40
CA ALA A 170 14.36 -3.53 4.58
C ALA A 170 14.65 -3.24 3.09
N ASP A 171 15.24 -4.21 2.39
CA ASP A 171 15.41 -4.15 0.93
C ASP A 171 14.43 -5.09 0.22
N LEU A 172 13.38 -4.51 -0.35
CA LEU A 172 12.34 -5.16 -1.16
C LEU A 172 12.48 -4.80 -2.65
N THR A 173 13.68 -4.40 -3.10
CA THR A 173 13.92 -4.01 -4.50
C THR A 173 13.48 -5.14 -5.45
N LYS A 174 12.62 -4.81 -6.42
CA LYS A 174 12.06 -5.76 -7.40
C LYS A 174 11.32 -6.96 -6.79
N ALA A 175 10.85 -6.87 -5.55
CA ALA A 175 9.95 -7.87 -4.98
C ALA A 175 8.58 -7.80 -5.65
N ASP A 176 7.91 -8.95 -5.78
CA ASP A 176 6.52 -9.03 -6.20
C ASP A 176 5.60 -9.08 -4.99
N LEU A 177 5.00 -7.94 -4.66
CA LEU A 177 4.18 -7.70 -3.47
C LEU A 177 2.71 -7.48 -3.83
N GLU A 178 2.26 -7.92 -5.02
CA GLU A 178 0.89 -7.69 -5.46
C GLU A 178 -0.13 -8.17 -4.42
N GLY A 179 -1.04 -7.29 -4.03
CA GLY A 179 -2.10 -7.60 -3.06
C GLY A 179 -1.62 -7.76 -1.62
N ALA A 180 -0.36 -7.48 -1.30
CA ALA A 180 0.15 -7.56 0.07
C ALA A 180 -0.51 -6.53 1.00
N ASN A 181 -0.70 -6.91 2.27
CA ASN A 181 -1.30 -6.05 3.29
C ASN A 181 -0.22 -5.46 4.21
N PHE A 182 0.05 -4.16 4.07
CA PHE A 182 0.96 -3.37 4.90
C PHE A 182 0.24 -2.46 5.90
N THR A 183 -1.03 -2.73 6.23
CA THR A 183 -1.80 -1.89 7.15
C THR A 183 -1.05 -1.66 8.47
N ASN A 184 -0.82 -0.40 8.82
CA ASN A 184 -0.05 0.05 9.98
C ASN A 184 1.39 -0.52 10.09
N ALA A 185 2.00 -0.96 8.98
CA ALA A 185 3.38 -1.42 8.96
C ALA A 185 4.38 -0.26 9.06
N GLU A 186 5.57 -0.54 9.58
CA GLU A 186 6.68 0.41 9.65
C GLU A 186 7.68 0.11 8.53
N LEU A 187 7.89 1.06 7.62
CA LEU A 187 8.71 0.92 6.41
C LEU A 187 9.64 2.12 6.23
N ARG A 188 9.97 2.86 7.31
CA ARG A 188 10.94 3.96 7.23
C ARG A 188 12.24 3.49 6.59
N GLN A 189 12.70 4.27 5.62
CA GLN A 189 13.95 4.01 4.88
C GLN A 189 13.99 2.65 4.16
N ALA A 190 12.84 2.00 3.94
CA ALA A 190 12.79 0.77 3.15
C ALA A 190 13.07 1.04 1.66
N HIS A 191 13.74 0.09 1.00
CA HIS A 191 13.98 0.13 -0.44
C HIS A 191 12.94 -0.71 -1.16
N LEU A 192 12.10 -0.07 -1.97
CA LEU A 192 11.01 -0.65 -2.75
C LEU A 192 11.15 -0.33 -4.25
N SER A 193 12.35 0.06 -4.69
CA SER A 193 12.62 0.43 -6.08
C SER A 193 12.18 -0.68 -7.03
N MET A 194 11.42 -0.33 -8.06
CA MET A 194 10.92 -1.27 -9.08
C MET A 194 10.11 -2.47 -8.51
N ALA A 195 9.58 -2.38 -7.28
CA ALA A 195 8.71 -3.42 -6.74
C ALA A 195 7.32 -3.40 -7.40
N ASN A 196 6.70 -4.57 -7.54
CA ASN A 196 5.29 -4.68 -7.90
C ASN A 196 4.46 -4.54 -6.63
N LEU A 197 3.80 -3.39 -6.47
CA LEU A 197 2.95 -3.02 -5.32
C LEU A 197 1.48 -2.86 -5.74
N ARG A 198 1.08 -3.46 -6.86
CA ARG A 198 -0.29 -3.38 -7.36
C ARG A 198 -1.27 -3.92 -6.33
N ASN A 199 -2.45 -3.31 -6.21
CA ASN A 199 -3.52 -3.76 -5.33
C ASN A 199 -3.11 -3.89 -3.84
N THR A 200 -2.02 -3.25 -3.39
CA THR A 200 -1.56 -3.34 -2.00
C THR A 200 -2.36 -2.43 -1.07
N THR A 201 -2.37 -2.74 0.23
CA THR A 201 -2.98 -1.89 1.26
C THR A 201 -1.91 -1.35 2.19
N PHE A 202 -1.72 -0.04 2.22
CA PHE A 202 -0.77 0.69 3.07
C PHE A 202 -1.47 1.59 4.10
N ASN A 203 -2.76 1.35 4.40
CA ASN A 203 -3.52 2.21 5.29
C ASN A 203 -2.80 2.44 6.63
N GLY A 204 -2.48 3.70 6.94
CA GLY A 204 -1.77 4.10 8.16
C GLY A 204 -0.29 3.69 8.26
N ALA A 205 0.28 3.09 7.20
CA ALA A 205 1.68 2.67 7.18
C ALA A 205 2.64 3.87 7.18
N ASN A 206 3.87 3.64 7.65
CA ASN A 206 4.91 4.65 7.70
C ASN A 206 6.02 4.37 6.69
N LEU A 207 6.03 5.08 5.57
CA LEU A 207 7.02 4.99 4.48
C LEU A 207 7.91 6.25 4.42
N ARG A 208 8.12 6.95 5.54
CA ARG A 208 8.98 8.15 5.53
C ARG A 208 10.39 7.80 5.05
N TRP A 209 10.91 8.60 4.14
CA TRP A 209 12.21 8.41 3.49
C TRP A 209 12.39 7.06 2.77
N ALA A 210 11.29 6.37 2.44
CA ALA A 210 11.36 5.15 1.64
C ALA A 210 11.74 5.46 0.19
N ILE A 211 12.37 4.49 -0.47
CA ILE A 211 12.79 4.58 -1.87
C ILE A 211 11.85 3.74 -2.73
N LEU A 212 10.93 4.38 -3.46
CA LEU A 212 9.92 3.76 -4.31
C LEU A 212 10.10 4.08 -5.81
N ASN A 213 11.29 4.54 -6.24
CA ASN A 213 11.49 4.96 -7.62
C ASN A 213 11.19 3.81 -8.61
N GLY A 214 10.33 4.08 -9.59
CA GLY A 214 9.87 3.11 -10.58
C GLY A 214 9.01 1.97 -10.04
N ALA A 215 8.52 2.01 -8.80
CA ALA A 215 7.60 1.00 -8.28
C ALA A 215 6.22 1.09 -8.97
N ASP A 216 5.52 -0.04 -9.11
CA ASP A 216 4.14 -0.08 -9.62
C ASP A 216 3.15 -0.17 -8.45
N LEU A 217 2.50 0.95 -8.12
CA LEU A 217 1.48 1.09 -7.07
C LEU A 217 0.05 1.10 -7.65
N THR A 218 -0.16 0.65 -8.89
CA THR A 218 -1.49 0.71 -9.52
C THR A 218 -2.57 0.10 -8.64
N ASP A 219 -3.68 0.82 -8.46
CA ASP A 219 -4.84 0.41 -7.64
C ASP A 219 -4.52 0.19 -6.13
N ALA A 220 -3.39 0.67 -5.62
CA ALA A 220 -3.04 0.55 -4.20
C ALA A 220 -3.85 1.52 -3.30
N ASP A 221 -4.17 1.06 -2.09
CA ASP A 221 -4.75 1.90 -1.03
C ASP A 221 -3.66 2.46 -0.12
N LEU A 222 -3.32 3.73 -0.35
CA LEU A 222 -2.33 4.53 0.39
C LEU A 222 -3.02 5.52 1.35
N SER A 223 -4.26 5.27 1.78
CA SER A 223 -4.98 6.21 2.64
C SER A 223 -4.30 6.39 4.00
N ASN A 224 -4.15 7.64 4.46
CA ASN A 224 -3.46 8.00 5.71
C ASN A 224 -1.98 7.57 5.78
N VAL A 225 -1.35 7.22 4.65
CA VAL A 225 0.05 6.81 4.63
C VAL A 225 0.99 7.99 4.91
N LYS A 226 2.12 7.71 5.56
CA LYS A 226 3.18 8.70 5.81
C LYS A 226 4.31 8.50 4.81
N LEU A 227 4.38 9.31 3.76
CA LEU A 227 5.39 9.29 2.70
C LEU A 227 6.33 10.51 2.74
N SER A 228 6.41 11.21 3.88
CA SER A 228 7.27 12.42 3.96
C SER A 228 8.73 12.08 3.61
N GLY A 229 9.31 12.83 2.66
CA GLY A 229 10.66 12.63 2.16
C GLY A 229 10.88 11.37 1.31
N ALA A 230 9.82 10.66 0.90
CA ALA A 230 9.95 9.46 0.08
C ALA A 230 10.35 9.79 -1.37
N ASN A 231 11.11 8.90 -2.01
CA ASN A 231 11.45 9.00 -3.43
C ASN A 231 10.47 8.15 -4.25
N LEU A 232 9.53 8.79 -4.93
CA LEU A 232 8.53 8.19 -5.82
C LEU A 232 8.82 8.49 -7.30
N ARG A 233 10.07 8.87 -7.64
CA ARG A 233 10.43 9.26 -9.01
C ARG A 233 10.08 8.15 -10.00
N GLY A 234 9.27 8.49 -11.01
CA GLY A 234 8.81 7.56 -12.04
C GLY A 234 7.94 6.40 -11.55
N ALA A 235 7.46 6.43 -10.30
CA ALA A 235 6.54 5.41 -9.79
C ALA A 235 5.18 5.50 -10.49
N ASN A 236 4.50 4.36 -10.64
CA ASN A 236 3.17 4.31 -11.20
C ASN A 236 2.11 4.28 -10.09
N LEU A 237 1.43 5.40 -9.85
CA LEU A 237 0.37 5.58 -8.87
C LEU A 237 -1.02 5.66 -9.52
N THR A 238 -1.21 5.06 -10.70
CA THR A 238 -2.51 5.07 -11.40
C THR A 238 -3.60 4.50 -10.50
N ASN A 239 -4.75 5.17 -10.43
CA ASN A 239 -5.91 4.77 -9.62
C ASN A 239 -5.64 4.58 -8.12
N THR A 240 -4.55 5.13 -7.57
CA THR A 240 -4.25 4.97 -6.14
C THR A 240 -5.19 5.78 -5.27
N LYS A 241 -5.50 5.28 -4.08
CA LYS A 241 -6.19 6.07 -3.03
C LYS A 241 -5.15 6.70 -2.12
N LEU A 242 -4.94 8.00 -2.22
CA LEU A 242 -3.98 8.73 -1.38
C LEU A 242 -4.69 9.58 -0.31
N THR A 243 -5.96 9.30 -0.01
CA THR A 243 -6.76 10.15 0.88
C THR A 243 -6.04 10.40 2.22
N ASN A 244 -5.90 11.67 2.60
CA ASN A 244 -5.18 12.13 3.80
C ASN A 244 -3.72 11.65 3.92
N ALA A 245 -3.05 11.27 2.83
CA ALA A 245 -1.64 10.91 2.83
C ALA A 245 -0.74 12.15 3.06
N SER A 246 0.40 11.94 3.72
CA SER A 246 1.44 12.97 3.86
C SER A 246 2.59 12.69 2.89
N LEU A 247 2.74 13.53 1.87
CA LEU A 247 3.78 13.50 0.85
C LEU A 247 4.75 14.70 0.99
N VAL A 248 4.86 15.26 2.19
CA VAL A 248 5.72 16.42 2.48
C VAL A 248 7.16 16.12 2.07
N HIS A 249 7.77 16.97 1.25
CA HIS A 249 9.12 16.78 0.69
C HIS A 249 9.33 15.49 -0.12
N ALA A 250 8.26 14.82 -0.58
CA ALA A 250 8.40 13.65 -1.44
C ALA A 250 8.82 14.07 -2.87
N ASP A 251 9.63 13.22 -3.53
CA ASP A 251 9.96 13.38 -4.93
C ASP A 251 9.00 12.55 -5.80
N LEU A 252 8.04 13.21 -6.43
CA LEU A 252 7.07 12.64 -7.38
C LEU A 252 7.46 12.97 -8.84
N SER A 253 8.71 13.32 -9.11
CA SER A 253 9.15 13.65 -10.46
C SER A 253 8.84 12.51 -11.43
N GLU A 254 8.21 12.81 -12.55
CA GLU A 254 7.82 11.82 -13.58
C GLU A 254 6.86 10.71 -13.10
N ALA A 255 6.30 10.81 -11.89
CA ALA A 255 5.36 9.83 -11.37
C ALA A 255 4.03 9.86 -12.13
N ASN A 256 3.40 8.70 -12.28
CA ASN A 256 2.10 8.58 -12.92
C ASN A 256 0.98 8.65 -11.88
N LEU A 257 0.28 9.78 -11.76
CA LEU A 257 -0.82 9.98 -10.81
C LEU A 257 -2.19 9.96 -11.49
N VAL A 258 -2.30 9.46 -12.72
CA VAL A 258 -3.57 9.41 -13.47
C VAL A 258 -4.65 8.73 -12.63
N ARG A 259 -5.78 9.41 -12.41
CA ARG A 259 -6.92 8.98 -11.58
C ARG A 259 -6.57 8.67 -10.11
N ALA A 260 -5.43 9.15 -9.60
CA ALA A 260 -5.10 9.05 -8.19
C ALA A 260 -5.98 9.99 -7.35
N ASP A 261 -6.48 9.52 -6.21
CA ASP A 261 -7.31 10.32 -5.30
C ASP A 261 -6.44 11.10 -4.30
N LEU A 262 -6.25 12.41 -4.54
CA LEU A 262 -5.44 13.29 -3.67
C LEU A 262 -6.25 14.08 -2.64
N VAL A 263 -7.47 13.65 -2.30
CA VAL A 263 -8.29 14.35 -1.29
C VAL A 263 -7.57 14.43 0.05
N GLY A 264 -7.39 15.65 0.58
CA GLY A 264 -6.76 15.89 1.88
C GLY A 264 -5.26 15.61 1.94
N VAL A 265 -4.60 15.39 0.80
CA VAL A 265 -3.16 15.12 0.74
C VAL A 265 -2.35 16.36 1.12
N ASP A 266 -1.22 16.15 1.78
CA ASP A 266 -0.21 17.17 2.02
C ASP A 266 1.01 16.98 1.11
N LEU A 267 1.13 17.81 0.07
CA LEU A 267 2.25 17.88 -0.88
C LEU A 267 3.28 18.97 -0.51
N SER A 268 3.26 19.50 0.71
CA SER A 268 4.11 20.66 1.03
C SER A 268 5.60 20.36 0.79
N GLY A 269 6.28 21.19 0.01
CA GLY A 269 7.68 21.00 -0.37
C GLY A 269 7.96 19.81 -1.30
N ALA A 270 6.94 19.16 -1.87
CA ALA A 270 7.11 18.05 -2.79
C ALA A 270 7.59 18.51 -4.18
N ILE A 271 8.24 17.61 -4.91
CA ILE A 271 8.69 17.82 -6.29
C ILE A 271 7.74 17.07 -7.23
N LEU A 272 7.09 17.77 -8.16
CA LEU A 272 6.11 17.19 -9.10
C LEU A 272 6.48 17.41 -10.58
N THR A 273 7.70 17.86 -10.86
CA THR A 273 8.13 18.11 -12.26
C THR A 273 7.99 16.84 -13.10
N GLY A 274 7.18 16.93 -14.15
CA GLY A 274 6.89 15.85 -15.08
C GLY A 274 5.86 14.83 -14.60
N ALA A 275 5.21 15.05 -13.45
CA ALA A 275 4.14 14.19 -12.98
C ALA A 275 2.94 14.21 -13.95
N LYS A 276 2.26 13.06 -14.05
CA LYS A 276 1.08 12.87 -14.91
C LYS A 276 -0.19 13.03 -14.08
N LEU A 277 -1.01 14.04 -14.40
CA LEU A 277 -2.17 14.47 -13.63
C LEU A 277 -3.41 14.56 -14.53
N TYR A 278 -4.00 13.42 -14.85
CA TYR A 278 -5.30 13.36 -15.53
C TYR A 278 -6.36 12.78 -14.58
N GLU A 279 -7.53 13.42 -14.49
CA GLU A 279 -8.63 13.04 -13.60
C GLU A 279 -8.24 12.89 -12.11
N VAL A 280 -7.39 13.79 -11.62
CA VAL A 280 -6.88 13.79 -10.24
C VAL A 280 -7.69 14.75 -9.36
N PRO A 281 -8.59 14.28 -8.48
CA PRO A 281 -9.26 15.15 -7.52
C PRO A 281 -8.26 15.75 -6.51
N ARG A 282 -8.39 17.05 -6.25
CA ARG A 282 -7.46 17.84 -5.42
C ARG A 282 -8.15 18.58 -4.27
N LEU A 283 -9.27 18.03 -3.79
CA LEU A 283 -10.04 18.64 -2.70
C LEU A 283 -9.22 18.68 -1.41
N ASN A 284 -9.17 19.82 -0.73
CA ASN A 284 -8.40 19.99 0.51
C ASN A 284 -6.90 19.61 0.37
N LEU A 285 -6.37 19.66 -0.86
CA LEU A 285 -4.95 19.45 -1.12
C LEU A 285 -4.15 20.62 -0.53
N LYS A 286 -3.09 20.30 0.22
CA LYS A 286 -2.10 21.30 0.64
C LYS A 286 -0.91 21.22 -0.30
N ALA A 287 -0.57 22.32 -0.95
CA ALA A 287 0.53 22.39 -1.90
C ALA A 287 1.37 23.66 -1.66
N GLU A 288 1.88 23.81 -0.44
CA GLU A 288 2.82 24.87 -0.09
C GLU A 288 4.23 24.53 -0.60
N ASP A 289 4.95 25.53 -1.13
CA ASP A 289 6.36 25.41 -1.54
C ASP A 289 6.71 24.22 -2.46
N ILE A 290 5.75 23.81 -3.30
CA ILE A 290 5.97 22.76 -4.31
C ILE A 290 6.97 23.20 -5.38
N VAL A 291 7.76 22.24 -5.86
CA VAL A 291 8.65 22.42 -7.02
C VAL A 291 8.03 21.71 -8.20
N CYS A 292 7.58 22.46 -9.20
CA CYS A 292 6.95 21.90 -10.38
C CYS A 292 7.12 22.82 -11.60
N GLU A 293 7.91 22.37 -12.57
CA GLU A 293 8.18 23.13 -13.81
C GLU A 293 7.17 22.82 -14.92
N TRP A 294 6.70 21.57 -14.99
CA TRP A 294 5.72 21.14 -15.96
C TRP A 294 5.01 19.87 -15.49
N ILE A 295 3.82 19.63 -16.03
CA ILE A 295 3.01 18.43 -15.80
C ILE A 295 2.46 17.92 -17.13
N ASP A 296 2.08 16.65 -17.14
CA ASP A 296 1.36 16.03 -18.24
C ASP A 296 -0.10 15.81 -17.82
N VAL A 297 -1.03 16.41 -18.55
CA VAL A 297 -2.48 16.30 -18.29
C VAL A 297 -3.18 15.45 -19.35
N SER A 298 -2.43 14.70 -20.16
CA SER A 298 -3.00 13.79 -21.15
C SER A 298 -3.69 12.58 -20.51
N PRO A 299 -4.78 12.06 -21.10
CA PRO A 299 -5.51 10.90 -20.56
C PRO A 299 -4.65 9.67 -20.25
N ASN A 300 -3.61 9.42 -21.07
CA ASN A 300 -2.73 8.27 -20.95
C ASN A 300 -1.38 8.60 -20.29
N GLY A 301 -1.14 9.88 -19.95
CA GLY A 301 0.18 10.33 -19.53
C GLY A 301 1.26 10.09 -20.60
N ASP A 302 0.91 10.31 -21.87
CA ASP A 302 1.76 10.08 -23.05
C ASP A 302 2.44 11.37 -23.54
N ARG A 303 2.34 12.46 -22.77
CA ARG A 303 2.86 13.79 -23.07
C ARG A 303 2.22 14.47 -24.28
N SER A 304 1.06 14.00 -24.75
CA SER A 304 0.30 14.71 -25.79
C SER A 304 -0.27 16.04 -25.30
N GLN A 305 -0.42 16.23 -23.98
CA GLN A 305 -0.90 17.47 -23.37
C GLN A 305 0.01 17.86 -22.20
N VAL A 306 1.06 18.64 -22.50
CA VAL A 306 2.01 19.12 -21.48
C VAL A 306 1.71 20.57 -21.12
N TYR A 307 1.51 20.82 -19.83
CA TYR A 307 1.41 22.16 -19.28
C TYR A 307 2.73 22.57 -18.64
N ARG A 308 3.30 23.70 -19.07
CA ARG A 308 4.57 24.24 -18.54
C ARG A 308 4.30 25.50 -17.74
N PHE A 309 4.78 25.53 -16.50
CA PHE A 309 4.68 26.69 -15.61
C PHE A 309 5.81 27.66 -15.91
N LYS A 310 5.48 28.95 -16.03
CA LYS A 310 6.44 30.04 -16.24
C LYS A 310 7.10 30.50 -14.94
N SER A 311 6.49 30.19 -13.80
CA SER A 311 6.99 30.56 -12.47
C SER A 311 6.45 29.62 -11.38
N SER A 312 7.12 29.59 -10.23
CA SER A 312 6.64 28.87 -9.03
C SER A 312 5.31 29.41 -8.51
N ALA A 313 5.00 30.68 -8.75
CA ALA A 313 3.71 31.26 -8.39
C ALA A 313 2.55 30.67 -9.22
N GLU A 314 2.80 30.36 -10.50
CA GLU A 314 1.79 29.77 -11.39
C GLU A 314 1.51 28.31 -11.02
N SER A 315 2.56 27.52 -10.74
CA SER A 315 2.38 26.15 -10.25
C SER A 315 1.66 26.14 -8.90
N LYS A 316 2.07 27.00 -7.97
CA LYS A 316 1.38 27.16 -6.68
C LYS A 316 -0.11 27.47 -6.87
N ARG A 317 -0.47 28.38 -7.78
CA ARG A 317 -1.88 28.66 -8.10
C ARG A 317 -2.57 27.42 -8.64
N PHE A 318 -2.00 26.73 -9.62
CA PHE A 318 -2.61 25.53 -10.21
C PHE A 318 -2.94 24.44 -9.20
N PHE A 319 -2.04 24.16 -8.25
CA PHE A 319 -2.24 23.10 -7.25
C PHE A 319 -3.11 23.52 -6.07
N ASN A 320 -3.12 24.82 -5.70
CA ASN A 320 -3.98 25.34 -4.64
C ASN A 320 -5.33 25.85 -5.15
N HIS A 321 -5.57 25.87 -6.47
CA HIS A 321 -6.87 26.22 -7.03
C HIS A 321 -7.87 25.15 -6.63
N GLN A 322 -8.75 25.48 -5.69
CA GLN A 322 -9.91 24.67 -5.42
C GLN A 322 -10.87 24.85 -6.59
N SER A 323 -11.25 23.75 -7.25
CA SER A 323 -12.33 23.75 -8.24
C SER A 323 -13.51 24.51 -7.63
N PRO A 324 -14.00 25.57 -8.30
CA PRO A 324 -15.05 26.38 -7.73
C PRO A 324 -16.30 25.52 -7.55
N ILE A 325 -17.03 25.79 -6.47
CA ILE A 325 -18.24 25.08 -6.09
C ILE A 325 -19.40 26.05 -6.23
N VAL A 326 -20.48 25.62 -6.86
CA VAL A 326 -21.78 26.29 -6.74
C VAL A 326 -22.52 25.64 -5.58
N GLN A 327 -22.84 26.43 -4.55
CA GLN A 327 -23.66 25.99 -3.43
C GLN A 327 -25.06 26.57 -3.54
N ILE A 328 -26.07 25.70 -3.46
CA ILE A 328 -27.45 26.12 -3.23
C ILE A 328 -27.77 25.83 -1.77
N ILE A 329 -28.13 26.88 -1.03
CA ILE A 329 -28.59 26.78 0.35
C ILE A 329 -30.10 26.97 0.34
N VAL A 330 -30.82 25.92 0.71
CA VAL A 330 -32.26 25.95 0.91
C VAL A 330 -32.49 26.14 2.41
N ASP A 331 -33.11 27.25 2.79
CA ASP A 331 -33.44 27.59 4.19
C ASP A 331 -34.62 26.77 4.74
N SER A 332 -34.67 25.49 4.38
CA SER A 332 -35.60 24.50 4.93
C SER A 332 -35.03 23.09 4.77
N THR A 333 -35.50 22.17 5.61
CA THR A 333 -35.22 20.74 5.47
C THR A 333 -36.10 20.16 4.37
N LEU A 334 -35.49 19.58 3.33
CA LEU A 334 -36.23 18.89 2.28
C LEU A 334 -36.61 17.48 2.74
N ASP A 335 -37.88 17.12 2.57
CA ASP A 335 -38.36 15.77 2.86
C ASP A 335 -37.91 14.75 1.80
N LEU A 336 -38.18 13.47 2.04
CA LEU A 336 -37.77 12.40 1.11
C LEU A 336 -38.33 12.61 -0.30
N LYS A 337 -39.56 13.10 -0.43
CA LYS A 337 -40.20 13.31 -1.74
C LYS A 337 -39.53 14.45 -2.50
N ALA A 338 -39.24 15.55 -1.83
CA ALA A 338 -38.52 16.69 -2.39
C ALA A 338 -37.09 16.29 -2.81
N ASN A 339 -36.38 15.51 -2.00
CA ASN A 339 -35.05 15.02 -2.34
C ASN A 339 -35.06 14.08 -3.56
N VAL A 340 -36.05 13.18 -3.67
CA VAL A 340 -36.23 12.30 -4.84
C VAL A 340 -36.57 13.13 -6.09
N ALA A 341 -37.45 14.13 -5.95
CA ALA A 341 -37.80 15.03 -7.04
C ALA A 341 -36.56 15.78 -7.55
N LEU A 342 -35.80 16.42 -6.65
CA LEU A 342 -34.55 17.10 -7.00
C LEU A 342 -33.55 16.17 -7.68
N THR A 343 -33.34 14.97 -7.13
CA THR A 343 -32.41 13.99 -7.71
C THR A 343 -32.82 13.62 -9.14
N THR A 344 -34.13 13.40 -9.35
CA THR A 344 -34.67 13.09 -10.68
C THR A 344 -34.48 14.27 -11.64
N THR A 345 -34.79 15.49 -11.20
CA THR A 345 -34.61 16.69 -12.02
C THR A 345 -33.14 16.92 -12.38
N TYR A 346 -32.20 16.79 -11.45
CA TYR A 346 -30.77 16.93 -11.75
C TYR A 346 -30.24 15.80 -12.64
N TYR A 347 -30.78 14.59 -12.52
CA TYR A 347 -30.47 13.51 -13.45
C TYR A 347 -30.89 13.84 -14.89
N HIS A 348 -32.05 14.49 -15.06
CA HIS A 348 -32.49 14.98 -16.38
C HIS A 348 -31.63 16.14 -16.87
N LEU A 349 -31.34 17.13 -16.03
CA LEU A 349 -30.46 18.25 -16.38
C LEU A 349 -29.07 17.77 -16.81
N ALA A 350 -28.53 16.74 -16.16
CA ALA A 350 -27.25 16.15 -16.53
C ALA A 350 -27.26 15.44 -17.90
N LYS A 351 -28.42 15.08 -18.45
CA LYS A 351 -28.55 14.57 -19.83
C LYS A 351 -28.61 15.68 -20.88
N ASP A 352 -29.15 16.83 -20.50
CA ASP A 352 -29.32 17.97 -21.40
C ASP A 352 -28.06 18.87 -21.40
N TYR A 353 -27.27 18.82 -20.33
CA TYR A 353 -26.07 19.62 -20.14
C TYR A 353 -24.89 18.75 -19.74
N ASP A 354 -24.11 18.29 -20.72
CA ASP A 354 -23.00 17.34 -20.57
C ASP A 354 -21.91 17.78 -19.57
N PHE A 355 -21.80 19.09 -19.30
CA PHE A 355 -20.86 19.61 -18.30
C PHE A 355 -21.33 19.43 -16.85
N ILE A 356 -22.61 19.07 -16.62
CA ILE A 356 -23.11 18.60 -15.33
C ILE A 356 -22.81 17.10 -15.24
N ASN A 357 -21.53 16.78 -15.15
CA ASN A 357 -21.05 15.40 -15.25
C ASN A 357 -21.23 14.59 -13.95
N ARG A 358 -21.69 15.21 -12.86
CA ARG A 358 -21.89 14.59 -11.55
C ARG A 358 -23.14 15.14 -10.86
N PRO A 359 -23.92 14.29 -10.16
CA PRO A 359 -25.01 14.76 -9.32
C PRO A 359 -24.48 15.58 -8.14
N PRO A 360 -25.26 16.54 -7.60
CA PRO A 360 -24.84 17.31 -6.43
C PRO A 360 -24.72 16.42 -5.20
N SER A 361 -23.79 16.77 -4.29
CA SER A 361 -23.85 16.22 -2.94
C SER A 361 -24.87 17.00 -2.11
N ILE A 362 -25.76 16.28 -1.43
CA ILE A 362 -26.86 16.83 -0.62
C ILE A 362 -26.53 16.65 0.86
N GLU A 363 -26.47 17.75 1.60
CA GLU A 363 -26.33 17.77 3.06
C GLU A 363 -27.60 18.34 3.68
N VAL A 364 -28.29 17.54 4.50
CA VAL A 364 -29.51 17.97 5.22
C VAL A 364 -29.15 18.20 6.69
N ASN A 365 -29.20 19.44 7.12
CA ASN A 365 -29.02 19.85 8.52
C ASN A 365 -30.38 20.18 9.15
N TYR A 366 -30.46 20.32 10.48
CA TYR A 366 -31.72 20.59 11.20
C TYR A 366 -32.53 21.81 10.73
N GLN A 367 -31.91 22.76 10.02
CA GLN A 367 -32.54 24.00 9.57
C GLN A 367 -32.44 24.24 8.06
N ARG A 368 -31.61 23.49 7.32
CA ARG A 368 -31.26 23.82 5.94
C ARG A 368 -30.83 22.60 5.15
N THR A 369 -31.04 22.65 3.84
CA THR A 369 -30.52 21.68 2.88
C THR A 369 -29.49 22.36 1.99
N ILE A 370 -28.28 21.81 1.92
CA ILE A 370 -27.17 22.34 1.11
C ILE A 370 -26.92 21.39 -0.06
N LEU A 371 -26.94 21.92 -1.27
CA LEU A 371 -26.58 21.20 -2.50
C LEU A 371 -25.26 21.75 -3.01
N ASN A 372 -24.25 20.89 -3.15
CA ASN A 372 -22.95 21.28 -3.68
C ASN A 372 -22.76 20.74 -5.10
N PHE A 373 -22.52 21.63 -6.05
CA PHE A 373 -22.17 21.30 -7.43
C PHE A 373 -20.73 21.68 -7.70
N ARG A 374 -19.94 20.73 -8.21
CA ARG A 374 -18.53 20.96 -8.55
C ARG A 374 -18.43 21.38 -10.01
N VAL A 375 -17.51 22.30 -10.30
CA VAL A 375 -17.27 22.77 -11.66
C VAL A 375 -15.83 22.48 -12.04
N ASP A 376 -15.63 21.91 -13.22
CA ASP A 376 -14.31 21.53 -13.71
C ASP A 376 -13.51 22.73 -14.28
N SER A 377 -14.16 23.87 -14.49
CA SER A 377 -13.53 25.11 -14.96
C SER A 377 -14.25 26.36 -14.48
N ASP A 378 -13.51 27.46 -14.31
CA ASP A 378 -14.07 28.75 -13.90
C ASP A 378 -15.05 29.31 -14.96
N GLU A 379 -14.89 28.96 -16.24
CA GLU A 379 -15.75 29.42 -17.35
C GLU A 379 -17.18 28.89 -17.23
N LEU A 380 -17.33 27.67 -16.71
CA LEU A 380 -18.61 27.00 -16.55
C LEU A 380 -19.30 27.38 -15.23
N LEU A 381 -18.63 28.13 -14.34
CA LEU A 381 -19.13 28.41 -13.00
C LEU A 381 -20.48 29.15 -13.03
N PHE A 382 -20.57 30.19 -13.86
CA PHE A 382 -21.80 30.98 -13.99
C PHE A 382 -22.90 30.21 -14.70
N ILE A 383 -22.55 29.45 -15.76
CA ILE A 383 -23.51 28.65 -16.51
C ILE A 383 -24.11 27.57 -15.60
N LEU A 384 -23.25 26.89 -14.82
CA LEU A 384 -23.71 25.91 -13.85
C LEU A 384 -24.62 26.56 -12.81
N ALA A 385 -24.19 27.67 -12.18
CA ALA A 385 -25.00 28.41 -11.21
C ALA A 385 -26.38 28.83 -11.75
N PHE A 386 -26.46 29.14 -13.04
CA PHE A 386 -27.69 29.52 -13.71
C PHE A 386 -28.66 28.35 -13.93
N ILE A 387 -28.13 27.16 -14.21
CA ILE A 387 -28.93 25.95 -14.52
C ILE A 387 -29.33 25.21 -13.27
N VAL A 388 -28.43 25.07 -12.29
CA VAL A 388 -28.70 24.23 -11.12
C VAL A 388 -29.81 24.78 -10.22
N ILE A 389 -30.18 26.05 -10.38
CA ILE A 389 -31.30 26.67 -9.64
C ILE A 389 -32.66 26.44 -10.30
N LEU A 390 -32.73 25.91 -11.53
CA LEU A 390 -33.99 25.69 -12.26
C LEU A 390 -35.08 24.90 -11.49
N PRO A 391 -34.76 23.91 -10.64
CA PRO A 391 -35.79 23.18 -9.90
C PRO A 391 -36.54 24.00 -8.84
N PHE A 392 -36.08 25.21 -8.51
CA PHE A 392 -36.63 26.03 -7.44
C PHE A 392 -37.64 27.08 -7.96
N ALA A 393 -38.68 27.36 -7.17
CA ALA A 393 -39.76 28.27 -7.57
C ALA A 393 -39.29 29.71 -7.83
N ASP A 394 -38.23 30.13 -7.16
CA ASP A 394 -37.61 31.45 -7.26
C ASP A 394 -36.44 31.51 -8.27
N ALA A 395 -36.22 30.45 -9.05
CA ALA A 395 -35.15 30.34 -10.04
C ALA A 395 -35.03 31.59 -10.92
N LYS A 396 -36.15 32.09 -11.46
CA LYS A 396 -36.16 33.25 -12.35
C LYS A 396 -35.60 34.52 -11.67
N LYS A 397 -35.91 34.72 -10.39
CA LYS A 397 -35.41 35.86 -9.61
C LYS A 397 -33.91 35.70 -9.32
N ALA A 398 -33.49 34.50 -8.92
CA ALA A 398 -32.09 34.19 -8.70
C ALA A 398 -31.25 34.33 -9.99
N GLN A 399 -31.77 33.91 -11.15
CA GLN A 399 -31.14 34.08 -12.45
C GLN A 399 -30.92 35.55 -12.82
N VAL A 400 -31.92 36.42 -12.60
CA VAL A 400 -31.77 37.86 -12.81
C VAL A 400 -30.65 38.43 -11.94
N ASN A 401 -30.60 38.07 -10.66
CA ASN A 401 -29.55 38.51 -9.75
C ASN A 401 -28.16 38.02 -10.20
N ILE A 402 -28.04 36.76 -10.62
CA ILE A 402 -26.78 36.21 -11.16
C ILE A 402 -26.32 37.01 -12.38
N ILE A 403 -27.22 37.30 -13.32
CA ILE A 403 -26.92 38.10 -14.51
C ILE A 403 -26.48 39.52 -14.12
N GLU A 404 -27.13 40.16 -13.15
CA GLU A 404 -26.74 41.49 -12.66
C GLU A 404 -25.35 41.49 -12.00
N ILE A 405 -25.04 40.47 -11.20
CA ILE A 405 -23.71 40.31 -10.59
C ILE A 405 -22.64 40.15 -11.68
N VAL A 406 -22.91 39.33 -12.71
CA VAL A 406 -22.01 39.13 -13.86
C VAL A 406 -21.79 40.43 -14.62
N LYS A 407 -22.86 41.21 -14.89
CA LYS A 407 -22.80 42.49 -15.61
C LYS A 407 -22.01 43.57 -14.86
N ASN A 408 -22.05 43.54 -13.53
CA ASN A 408 -21.41 44.54 -12.68
C ASN A 408 -20.00 44.14 -12.20
N HIS A 409 -19.47 42.99 -12.65
CA HIS A 409 -18.15 42.50 -12.23
C HIS A 409 -17.01 43.28 -12.94
N PRO A 410 -15.95 43.73 -12.23
CA PRO A 410 -14.91 44.63 -12.76
C PRO A 410 -13.99 44.02 -13.83
N LEU A 411 -14.08 42.72 -14.08
CA LEU A 411 -13.39 42.04 -15.20
C LEU A 411 -14.36 41.91 -16.38
N GLN A 412 -14.48 42.96 -17.20
CA GLN A 412 -15.28 43.03 -18.43
C GLN A 412 -14.76 42.13 -19.58
N LYS A 413 -14.42 40.87 -19.27
CA LYS A 413 -14.13 39.82 -20.26
C LYS A 413 -14.86 38.52 -19.91
N ILE A 414 -16.06 38.61 -19.33
CA ILE A 414 -17.00 37.49 -19.41
C ILE A 414 -17.53 37.51 -20.84
N ASN A 415 -17.15 36.48 -21.60
CA ASN A 415 -17.40 36.32 -23.02
C ASN A 415 -18.89 36.60 -23.32
N ALA A 416 -19.20 37.50 -24.25
CA ALA A 416 -20.59 37.88 -24.57
C ALA A 416 -21.49 36.65 -24.88
N LYS A 417 -20.88 35.55 -25.33
CA LYS A 417 -21.48 34.22 -25.53
C LYS A 417 -22.03 33.50 -24.29
N ILE A 418 -21.68 33.93 -23.07
CA ILE A 418 -22.21 33.33 -21.82
C ILE A 418 -23.49 34.06 -21.39
N LEU A 419 -23.69 35.29 -21.84
CA LEU A 419 -24.84 36.15 -21.52
C LEU A 419 -25.96 36.08 -22.58
N GLU A 420 -25.63 35.72 -23.82
CA GLU A 420 -26.58 35.29 -24.87
C GLU A 420 -26.97 33.82 -24.68
#